data_AF-A0A2R7NHG2-F1
#
_entry.id   AF-A0A2R7NHG2-F1
#
_cell.length_a   1.000
_cell.length_b   1.000
_cell.length_c   1.000
_cell.angle_alpha   90.00
_cell.angle_beta   90.00
_cell.angle_gamma   90.00
#
_symmetry.space_group_name_H-M   'P 1'
#
loop_
_entity.id
_entity.type
_entity.pdbx_description
1 polymer ?
#
loop_
_entity_poly.entity_id
_entity_poly.type
_entity_poly.pdbx_seq_one_letter_code
_entity_poly.pdbx_strand_id
1 'polypeptide(L)'
;MIKENRKRILFAVLTLGVIVIFRKVIQPNIFEHSYQRDDVNKVFEVKRVMFVIVLSLKMFFYDFFVGIYKGLLHVKKMNVLELIISVIIPFAVYKAFYNFDFKNKSENFKKLCVFSLISILLGLSIFLLSSYIPTLFGFENRNLGAIRLFYTLFIISGVIWVSVQLKLQQKTIRIFLSAIAFLFIITNISVKDSWIYATKFNNELFGKLSTALKENHIESGVICLEYGMSEELKSNPNFTLREPIFYKAWESPQLCRMNGIDPLQIRVDNIYDNSGCKVKFLYKNGKMILTK
;
A
#
# COMPACT_ATOMS: atom_id res chain seq x y z
N MET A 1 -29.29 11.77 29.21
CA MET A 1 -28.09 12.33 28.55
C MET A 1 -26.86 12.44 29.47
N ILE A 2 -26.90 13.09 30.64
CA ILE A 2 -25.69 13.36 31.46
C ILE A 2 -25.01 12.08 32.02
N LYS A 3 -25.79 11.07 32.46
CA LYS A 3 -25.24 9.79 32.98
C LYS A 3 -24.52 8.95 31.92
N GLU A 4 -24.92 9.05 30.67
CA GLU A 4 -24.40 8.25 29.56
C GLU A 4 -23.06 8.80 29.06
N ASN A 5 -22.92 10.13 29.01
CA ASN A 5 -21.65 10.81 28.73
C ASN A 5 -20.61 10.57 29.85
N ARG A 6 -21.03 10.49 31.11
CA ARG A 6 -20.11 10.23 32.24
C ARG A 6 -19.44 8.86 32.15
N LYS A 7 -20.19 7.83 31.72
CA LYS A 7 -19.64 6.48 31.46
C LYS A 7 -18.69 6.47 30.27
N ARG A 8 -18.99 7.22 29.20
CA ARG A 8 -18.11 7.37 28.02
C ARG A 8 -16.81 8.10 28.35
N ILE A 9 -16.87 9.15 29.16
CA ILE A 9 -15.69 9.89 29.63
C ILE A 9 -14.85 9.02 30.56
N LEU A 10 -15.47 8.33 31.52
CA LEU A 10 -14.76 7.41 32.40
C LEU A 10 -14.07 6.28 31.63
N PHE A 11 -14.77 5.72 30.63
CA PHE A 11 -14.18 4.74 29.72
C PHE A 11 -12.97 5.31 28.99
N ALA A 12 -13.08 6.50 28.38
CA ALA A 12 -11.96 7.13 27.68
C ALA A 12 -10.76 7.38 28.61
N VAL A 13 -10.99 7.85 29.84
CA VAL A 13 -9.94 8.09 30.84
C VAL A 13 -9.28 6.77 31.27
N LEU A 14 -10.07 5.71 31.53
CA LEU A 14 -9.54 4.39 31.87
C LEU A 14 -8.74 3.80 30.70
N THR A 15 -9.21 3.92 29.46
CA THR A 15 -8.50 3.46 28.28
C THR A 15 -7.17 4.20 28.09
N LEU A 16 -7.18 5.54 28.23
CA LEU A 16 -5.96 6.36 28.20
C LEU A 16 -4.99 5.97 29.32
N GLY A 17 -5.49 5.75 30.54
CA GLY A 17 -4.70 5.32 31.68
C GLY A 17 -4.03 3.96 31.45
N VAL A 18 -4.77 2.97 30.95
CA VAL A 18 -4.24 1.65 30.59
C VAL A 18 -3.18 1.76 29.49
N ILE A 19 -3.42 2.58 28.46
CA ILE A 19 -2.44 2.80 27.38
C ILE A 19 -1.15 3.42 27.94
N VAL A 20 -1.25 4.42 28.83
CA VAL A 20 -0.08 5.07 29.43
C VAL A 20 0.69 4.10 30.33
N ILE A 21 0.00 3.33 31.18
CA ILE A 21 0.63 2.33 32.06
C ILE A 21 1.33 1.26 31.22
N PHE A 22 0.66 0.74 30.19
CA PHE A 22 1.25 -0.24 29.28
C PHE A 22 2.50 0.33 28.59
N ARG A 23 2.41 1.53 28.00
CA ARG A 23 3.51 2.17 27.26
C ARG A 23 4.70 2.56 28.12
N LYS A 24 4.47 3.12 29.32
CA LYS A 24 5.52 3.72 30.14
C LYS A 24 6.09 2.78 31.21
N VAL A 25 5.32 1.78 31.64
CA VAL A 25 5.73 0.91 32.76
C VAL A 25 5.93 -0.52 32.26
N ILE A 26 4.91 -1.11 31.63
CA ILE A 26 4.94 -2.53 31.28
C ILE A 26 5.88 -2.79 30.09
N GLN A 27 5.71 -2.04 29.01
CA GLN A 27 6.45 -2.24 27.77
C GLN A 27 7.98 -2.11 27.92
N PRO A 28 8.54 -1.07 28.56
CA PRO A 28 9.99 -0.95 28.72
C PRO A 28 10.59 -1.99 29.67
N ASN A 29 9.82 -2.46 30.67
CA ASN A 29 10.32 -3.42 31.66
C ASN A 29 10.19 -4.88 31.21
N ILE A 30 9.26 -5.21 30.31
CA ILE A 30 9.03 -6.58 29.82
C ILE A 30 9.74 -6.84 28.48
N PHE A 31 9.92 -5.81 27.65
CA PHE A 31 10.54 -5.95 26.33
C PHE A 31 11.89 -5.22 26.30
N GLU A 32 12.97 -5.89 26.74
CA GLU A 32 14.36 -5.38 26.73
C GLU A 32 14.83 -4.91 25.34
N HIS A 33 14.22 -5.42 24.27
CA HIS A 33 14.43 -5.00 22.88
C HIS A 33 13.15 -4.43 22.25
N SER A 34 12.39 -3.63 22.99
CA SER A 34 11.23 -2.94 22.41
C SER A 34 11.72 -2.04 21.27
N TYR A 35 11.50 -2.49 20.04
CA TYR A 35 11.77 -1.72 18.84
C TYR A 35 10.81 -0.52 18.86
N GLN A 36 11.28 0.64 19.35
CA GLN A 36 10.49 1.86 19.43
C GLN A 36 10.20 2.37 18.00
N ARG A 37 9.17 1.82 17.36
CA ARG A 37 8.65 2.33 16.07
C ARG A 37 7.88 3.63 16.23
N ASP A 38 7.35 3.84 17.43
CA ASP A 38 6.58 5.03 17.80
C ASP A 38 7.49 6.01 18.52
N ASP A 39 7.81 7.08 17.82
CA ASP A 39 8.58 8.19 18.34
C ASP A 39 7.66 9.40 18.39
N VAL A 40 7.00 9.58 19.53
CA VAL A 40 6.02 10.66 19.74
C VAL A 40 6.68 12.03 19.54
N ASN A 41 8.01 12.13 19.68
CA ASN A 41 8.74 13.37 19.44
C ASN A 41 8.66 13.80 17.96
N LYS A 42 8.46 12.86 17.03
CA LYS A 42 8.31 13.14 15.60
C LYS A 42 7.03 13.90 15.25
N VAL A 43 6.09 14.05 16.19
CA VAL A 43 4.89 14.90 16.03
C VAL A 43 5.27 16.38 16.11
N PHE A 44 6.34 16.73 16.85
CA PHE A 44 6.82 18.10 16.99
C PHE A 44 7.74 18.53 15.84
N GLU A 45 8.15 17.59 14.97
CA GLU A 45 8.90 17.87 13.76
C GLU A 45 8.00 18.45 12.65
N VAL A 46 7.82 19.77 12.64
CA VAL A 46 6.93 20.48 11.70
C VAL A 46 7.19 20.11 10.24
N LYS A 47 8.47 20.02 9.83
CA LYS A 47 8.85 19.62 8.46
C LYS A 47 8.32 18.24 8.09
N ARG A 48 8.43 17.28 9.02
CA ARG A 48 7.95 15.91 8.84
C ARG A 48 6.44 15.87 8.79
N VAL A 49 5.75 16.55 9.70
CA VAL A 49 4.27 16.62 9.72
C VAL A 49 3.74 17.18 8.41
N MET A 50 4.30 18.29 7.92
CA MET A 50 3.93 18.86 6.62
C MET A 50 4.16 17.88 5.47
N PHE A 51 5.28 17.16 5.49
CA PHE A 51 5.57 16.13 4.49
C PHE A 51 4.54 14.99 4.53
N VAL A 52 4.18 14.50 5.71
CA VAL A 52 3.14 13.46 5.90
C VAL A 52 1.78 13.94 5.40
N ILE A 53 1.41 15.20 5.64
CA ILE A 53 0.16 15.78 5.13
C ILE A 53 0.17 15.85 3.60
N VAL A 54 1.24 16.40 3.00
CA VAL A 54 1.38 16.50 1.53
C VAL A 54 1.30 15.13 0.88
N LEU A 55 1.98 14.12 1.43
CA LEU A 55 1.91 12.76 0.93
C LEU A 55 0.52 12.12 1.10
N SER A 56 -0.15 12.38 2.23
CA SER A 56 -1.52 11.91 2.44
C SER A 56 -2.49 12.51 1.42
N LEU A 57 -2.38 13.81 1.12
CA LEU A 57 -3.18 14.46 0.09
C LEU A 57 -2.86 13.89 -1.30
N LYS A 58 -1.57 13.76 -1.65
CA LYS A 58 -1.15 13.15 -2.91
C LYS A 58 -1.73 11.75 -3.08
N MET A 59 -1.78 10.96 -2.00
CA MET A 59 -2.32 9.61 -2.01
C MET A 59 -3.78 9.57 -2.52
N PHE A 60 -4.64 10.45 -2.01
CA PHE A 60 -6.07 10.47 -2.38
C PHE A 60 -6.35 11.21 -3.68
N PHE A 61 -5.63 12.31 -3.95
CA PHE A 61 -5.94 13.21 -5.07
C PHE A 61 -5.13 12.94 -6.34
N TYR A 62 -4.03 12.20 -6.26
CA TYR A 62 -3.18 11.92 -7.41
C TYR A 62 -2.95 10.42 -7.59
N ASP A 63 -2.34 9.76 -6.60
CA ASP A 63 -1.89 8.37 -6.72
C ASP A 63 -3.07 7.41 -6.97
N PHE A 64 -4.22 7.66 -6.35
CA PHE A 64 -5.45 6.90 -6.60
C PHE A 64 -5.91 6.95 -8.07
N PHE A 65 -5.93 8.13 -8.68
CA PHE A 65 -6.35 8.29 -10.08
C PHE A 65 -5.31 7.73 -11.05
N VAL A 66 -4.02 7.87 -10.75
CA VAL A 66 -2.95 7.21 -11.50
C VAL A 66 -3.13 5.69 -11.49
N GLY A 67 -3.50 5.12 -10.34
CA GLY A 67 -3.82 3.69 -10.22
C GLY A 67 -4.99 3.27 -11.12
N ILE A 68 -6.09 4.03 -11.12
CA ILE A 68 -7.24 3.77 -12.01
C ILE A 68 -6.83 3.85 -13.48
N TYR A 69 -6.09 4.89 -13.85
CA TYR A 69 -5.62 5.09 -15.23
C TYR A 69 -4.75 3.92 -15.71
N LYS A 70 -3.77 3.51 -14.91
CA LYS A 70 -2.93 2.36 -15.23
C LYS A 70 -3.72 1.05 -15.24
N GLY A 71 -4.70 0.90 -14.35
CA GLY A 71 -5.62 -0.24 -14.36
C GLY A 71 -6.45 -0.34 -15.64
N LEU A 72 -6.91 0.79 -16.19
CA LEU A 72 -7.59 0.85 -17.50
C LEU A 72 -6.66 0.44 -18.64
N LEU A 73 -5.41 0.92 -18.64
CA LEU A 73 -4.42 0.50 -19.65
C LEU A 73 -4.13 -1.01 -19.56
N HIS A 74 -4.15 -1.58 -18.36
CA HIS A 74 -3.89 -2.99 -18.11
C HIS A 74 -4.97 -3.93 -18.65
N VAL A 75 -6.19 -3.45 -18.91
CA VAL A 75 -7.28 -4.29 -19.47
C VAL A 75 -6.84 -5.03 -20.75
N LYS A 76 -5.98 -4.42 -21.56
CA LYS A 76 -5.42 -5.03 -22.79
C LYS A 76 -4.49 -6.23 -22.54
N LYS A 77 -3.99 -6.39 -21.33
CA LYS A 77 -3.05 -7.44 -20.91
C LYS A 77 -3.70 -8.54 -20.07
N MET A 78 -4.97 -8.37 -19.70
CA MET A 78 -5.68 -9.33 -18.86
C MET A 78 -5.89 -10.64 -19.59
N ASN A 79 -5.80 -11.74 -18.84
CA ASN A 79 -6.20 -13.04 -19.36
C ASN A 79 -7.74 -13.14 -19.41
N VAL A 80 -8.24 -14.19 -20.07
CA VAL A 80 -9.69 -14.40 -20.28
C VAL A 80 -10.44 -14.50 -18.95
N LEU A 81 -9.87 -15.17 -17.95
CA LEU A 81 -10.50 -15.37 -16.64
C LEU A 81 -10.63 -14.06 -15.87
N GLU A 82 -9.59 -13.22 -15.89
CA GLU A 82 -9.58 -11.88 -15.32
C GLU A 82 -10.62 -10.98 -15.97
N LEU A 83 -10.74 -11.05 -17.31
CA LEU A 83 -11.76 -10.31 -18.04
C LEU A 83 -13.17 -10.75 -17.62
N ILE A 84 -13.41 -12.06 -17.53
CA ILE A 84 -14.71 -12.61 -17.06
C ILE A 84 -15.03 -12.09 -15.65
N ILE A 85 -14.08 -12.17 -14.71
CA ILE A 85 -14.27 -11.68 -13.33
C ILE A 85 -14.53 -10.17 -13.31
N SER A 86 -13.82 -9.41 -14.14
CA SER A 86 -13.98 -7.96 -14.23
C SER A 86 -15.38 -7.55 -14.66
N VAL A 87 -16.13 -8.40 -15.37
CA VAL A 87 -17.52 -8.13 -15.79
C VAL A 87 -18.54 -8.72 -14.81
N ILE A 88 -18.31 -9.94 -14.31
CA ILE A 88 -19.26 -10.62 -13.42
C ILE A 88 -19.46 -9.85 -12.11
N ILE A 89 -18.38 -9.32 -11.50
CA ILE A 89 -18.50 -8.62 -10.21
C ILE A 89 -19.32 -7.33 -10.35
N PRO A 90 -19.05 -6.42 -11.30
CA PRO A 90 -19.88 -5.24 -11.53
C PRO A 90 -21.32 -5.57 -11.90
N PHE A 91 -21.54 -6.66 -12.64
CA PHE A 91 -22.90 -7.13 -12.94
C PHE A 91 -23.62 -7.61 -11.67
N ALA A 92 -22.94 -8.34 -10.79
CA ALA A 92 -23.47 -8.73 -9.50
C ALA A 92 -23.79 -7.52 -8.61
N VAL A 93 -22.94 -6.49 -8.59
CA VAL A 93 -23.22 -5.21 -7.91
C VAL A 93 -24.48 -4.56 -8.47
N TYR A 94 -24.61 -4.46 -9.80
CA TYR A 94 -25.80 -3.90 -10.44
C TYR A 94 -27.07 -4.66 -10.03
N LYS A 95 -27.02 -6.00 -10.03
CA LYS A 95 -28.14 -6.87 -9.66
C LYS A 95 -28.49 -6.78 -8.17
N ALA A 96 -27.49 -6.74 -7.29
CA ALA A 96 -27.68 -6.62 -5.84
C ALA A 96 -28.47 -5.35 -5.47
N PHE A 97 -28.24 -4.27 -6.20
CA PHE A 97 -28.95 -3.00 -5.98
C PHE A 97 -30.23 -2.84 -6.81
N TYR A 98 -30.66 -3.84 -7.59
CA TYR A 98 -31.77 -3.69 -8.54
C TYR A 98 -33.07 -3.21 -7.88
N ASN A 99 -33.44 -3.78 -6.73
CA ASN A 99 -34.65 -3.41 -5.98
C ASN A 99 -34.35 -2.47 -4.81
N PHE A 100 -33.15 -1.86 -4.77
CA PHE A 100 -32.73 -1.06 -3.63
C PHE A 100 -33.27 0.37 -3.74
N ASP A 101 -33.98 0.83 -2.71
CA ASP A 101 -34.44 2.21 -2.61
C ASP A 101 -33.40 3.11 -1.93
N PHE A 102 -32.56 3.74 -2.76
CA PHE A 102 -31.54 4.66 -2.28
C PHE A 102 -32.10 5.93 -1.64
N LYS A 103 -33.34 6.34 -1.96
CA LYS A 103 -33.92 7.60 -1.44
C LYS A 103 -34.27 7.44 0.04
N ASN A 104 -34.99 6.37 0.38
CA ASN A 104 -35.41 6.11 1.75
C ASN A 104 -34.22 5.83 2.70
N LYS A 105 -33.09 5.37 2.16
CA LYS A 105 -31.87 5.08 2.95
C LYS A 105 -30.79 6.17 2.87
N SER A 106 -31.05 7.30 2.23
CA SER A 106 -30.06 8.36 1.99
C SER A 106 -29.37 8.87 3.26
N GLU A 107 -30.12 9.04 4.35
CA GLU A 107 -29.56 9.51 5.62
C GLU A 107 -28.61 8.48 6.26
N ASN A 108 -28.82 7.19 6.03
CA ASN A 108 -27.89 6.16 6.50
C ASN A 108 -26.59 6.19 5.71
N PHE A 109 -26.63 6.47 4.40
CA PHE A 109 -25.42 6.65 3.60
C PHE A 109 -24.66 7.91 3.98
N LYS A 110 -25.35 9.00 4.32
CA LYS A 110 -24.71 10.20 4.89
C LYS A 110 -23.96 9.87 6.18
N LYS A 111 -24.60 9.16 7.12
CA LYS A 111 -23.96 8.72 8.37
C LYS A 111 -22.75 7.81 8.11
N LEU A 112 -22.89 6.86 7.18
CA LEU A 112 -21.79 5.97 6.80
C LEU A 112 -20.62 6.75 6.17
N CYS A 113 -20.91 7.76 5.34
CA CYS A 113 -19.92 8.64 4.73
C CYS A 113 -19.13 9.41 5.79
N VAL A 114 -19.83 10.04 6.75
CA VAL A 114 -19.19 10.76 7.87
C VAL A 114 -18.37 9.81 8.74
N PHE A 115 -18.90 8.64 9.09
CA PHE A 115 -18.18 7.63 9.86
C PHE A 115 -16.91 7.14 9.13
N SER A 116 -17.00 6.93 7.83
CA SER A 116 -15.88 6.53 7.00
C SER A 116 -14.82 7.62 6.93
N LEU A 117 -15.21 8.89 6.81
CA LEU A 117 -14.30 10.03 6.85
C LEU A 117 -13.55 10.12 8.18
N ILE A 118 -14.25 10.00 9.31
CA ILE A 118 -13.65 9.99 10.64
C ILE A 118 -12.65 8.82 10.77
N SER A 119 -13.05 7.64 10.32
CA SER A 119 -12.18 6.45 10.36
C SER A 119 -10.93 6.61 9.50
N ILE A 120 -11.01 7.28 8.34
CA ILE A 120 -9.84 7.62 7.52
C ILE A 120 -8.92 8.57 8.27
N LEU A 121 -9.45 9.63 8.88
CA LEU A 121 -8.65 10.60 9.64
C LEU A 121 -7.94 9.93 10.83
N LEU A 122 -8.64 9.05 11.56
CA LEU A 122 -8.05 8.26 12.63
C LEU A 122 -6.97 7.31 12.11
N GLY A 123 -7.20 6.66 10.97
CA GLY A 123 -6.18 5.83 10.31
C GLY A 123 -4.94 6.63 9.93
N LEU A 124 -5.11 7.84 9.37
CA LEU A 124 -4.01 8.71 8.98
C LEU A 124 -3.22 9.25 10.19
N SER A 125 -3.88 9.39 11.35
CA SER A 125 -3.21 9.81 12.58
C SER A 125 -2.07 8.88 12.99
N ILE A 126 -2.11 7.60 12.60
CA ILE A 126 -1.02 6.65 12.84
C ILE A 126 0.27 7.12 12.17
N PHE A 127 0.22 7.69 10.96
CA PHE A 127 1.43 8.19 10.28
C PHE A 127 1.99 9.45 10.95
N LEU A 128 1.14 10.27 11.57
CA LEU A 128 1.59 11.41 12.35
C LEU A 128 2.34 10.96 13.61
N LEU A 129 1.79 9.97 14.33
CA LEU A 129 2.27 9.50 15.63
C LEU A 129 3.38 8.42 15.56
N SER A 130 3.66 7.87 14.38
CA SER A 130 4.67 6.82 14.17
C SER A 130 5.80 7.30 13.28
N SER A 131 6.79 6.44 13.02
CA SER A 131 7.86 6.72 12.04
C SER A 131 7.46 6.43 10.58
N TYR A 132 6.25 5.92 10.32
CA TYR A 132 5.84 5.51 8.97
C TYR A 132 5.57 6.72 8.06
N ILE A 133 5.78 6.52 6.76
CA ILE A 133 5.48 7.51 5.73
C ILE A 133 4.20 7.05 5.01
N PRO A 134 3.17 7.89 4.87
CA PRO A 134 1.96 7.52 4.15
C PRO A 134 2.30 7.43 2.66
N THR A 135 2.51 6.22 2.17
CA THR A 135 2.70 5.95 0.75
C THR A 135 1.74 4.85 0.35
N LEU A 136 1.02 5.05 -0.75
CA LEU A 136 0.03 4.08 -1.24
C LEU A 136 0.67 2.70 -1.59
N PHE A 137 2.00 2.59 -1.52
CA PHE A 137 2.83 1.59 -2.17
C PHE A 137 3.99 1.09 -1.29
N GLY A 138 4.36 -0.18 -1.40
CA GLY A 138 5.41 -0.83 -0.58
C GLY A 138 4.85 -1.67 0.58
N PHE A 139 5.71 -2.48 1.22
CA PHE A 139 5.34 -3.40 2.31
C PHE A 139 4.76 -2.69 3.56
N GLU A 140 5.04 -1.39 3.69
CA GLU A 140 4.45 -0.46 4.69
C GLU A 140 2.92 -0.29 4.51
N ASN A 141 2.34 -0.79 3.41
CA ASN A 141 0.90 -0.81 3.12
C ASN A 141 0.02 -1.54 4.13
N ARG A 142 0.57 -2.37 5.02
CA ARG A 142 -0.24 -3.09 6.02
C ARG A 142 -1.06 -2.12 6.88
N ASN A 143 -0.50 -0.94 7.15
CA ASN A 143 -1.17 0.12 7.91
C ASN A 143 -2.23 0.88 7.09
N LEU A 144 -2.24 0.74 5.76
CA LEU A 144 -3.23 1.37 4.87
C LEU A 144 -4.45 0.49 4.60
N GLY A 145 -4.48 -0.76 5.04
CA GLY A 145 -5.62 -1.66 4.80
C GLY A 145 -6.95 -1.07 5.30
N ALA A 146 -6.95 -0.54 6.53
CA ALA A 146 -8.11 0.14 7.11
C ALA A 146 -8.46 1.42 6.32
N ILE A 147 -7.47 2.23 5.95
CA ILE A 147 -7.68 3.46 5.17
C ILE A 147 -8.31 3.15 3.81
N ARG A 148 -7.85 2.10 3.11
CA ARG A 148 -8.42 1.66 1.82
C ARG A 148 -9.87 1.23 1.96
N LEU A 149 -10.19 0.44 2.99
CA LEU A 149 -11.55 0.01 3.27
C LEU A 149 -12.47 1.21 3.52
N PHE A 150 -12.09 2.09 4.46
CA PHE A 150 -12.93 3.24 4.80
C PHE A 150 -12.98 4.27 3.67
N TYR A 151 -11.92 4.43 2.87
CA TYR A 151 -11.96 5.25 1.67
C TYR A 151 -12.93 4.69 0.63
N THR A 152 -12.95 3.37 0.44
CA THR A 152 -13.91 2.73 -0.48
C THR A 152 -15.35 2.95 -0.02
N LEU A 153 -15.62 2.79 1.28
CA LEU A 153 -16.93 3.07 1.87
C LEU A 153 -17.30 4.56 1.76
N PHE A 154 -16.34 5.46 1.99
CA PHE A 154 -16.51 6.90 1.84
C PHE A 154 -16.93 7.26 0.42
N ILE A 155 -16.21 6.77 -0.60
CA ILE A 155 -16.54 7.02 -2.01
C ILE A 155 -17.92 6.46 -2.36
N ILE A 156 -18.21 5.19 -2.05
CA ILE A 156 -19.50 4.56 -2.39
C ILE A 156 -20.66 5.29 -1.71
N SER A 157 -20.58 5.50 -0.40
CA SER A 157 -21.65 6.15 0.35
C SER A 157 -21.82 7.63 0.00
N GLY A 158 -20.73 8.35 -0.23
CA GLY A 158 -20.74 9.74 -0.68
C GLY A 158 -21.38 9.89 -2.06
N VAL A 159 -20.99 9.03 -3.00
CA VAL A 159 -21.57 8.98 -4.35
C VAL A 159 -23.07 8.71 -4.30
N ILE A 160 -23.53 7.73 -3.53
CA ILE A 160 -24.96 7.43 -3.38
C ILE A 160 -25.69 8.63 -2.81
N TRP A 161 -25.16 9.21 -1.72
CA TRP A 161 -25.79 10.34 -1.05
C TRP A 161 -25.91 11.55 -1.99
N VAL A 162 -24.82 11.95 -2.65
CA VAL A 162 -24.81 13.05 -3.63
C VAL A 162 -25.76 12.76 -4.79
N SER A 163 -25.76 11.54 -5.33
CA SER A 163 -26.66 11.16 -6.43
C SER A 163 -28.13 11.29 -6.08
N VAL A 164 -28.51 10.95 -4.84
CA VAL A 164 -29.87 11.14 -4.34
C VAL A 164 -30.20 12.63 -4.19
N GLN A 165 -29.28 13.46 -3.69
CA GLN A 165 -29.48 14.91 -3.58
C GLN A 165 -29.65 15.57 -4.96
N LEU A 166 -28.92 15.08 -5.97
CA LEU A 166 -29.06 15.48 -7.37
C LEU A 166 -30.31 14.90 -8.05
N LYS A 167 -31.18 14.20 -7.32
CA LYS A 167 -32.43 13.60 -7.82
C LYS A 167 -32.23 12.64 -9.00
N LEU A 168 -31.07 11.98 -9.09
CA LEU A 168 -30.81 10.99 -10.12
C LEU A 168 -31.77 9.80 -10.01
N GLN A 169 -32.10 9.19 -11.15
CA GLN A 169 -32.93 7.99 -11.18
C GLN A 169 -32.20 6.80 -10.53
N GLN A 170 -32.93 5.91 -9.86
CA GLN A 170 -32.34 4.73 -9.22
C GLN A 170 -31.56 3.85 -10.21
N LYS A 171 -31.99 3.80 -11.48
CA LYS A 171 -31.25 3.11 -12.56
C LYS A 171 -29.86 3.70 -12.77
N THR A 172 -29.75 5.02 -12.83
CA THR A 172 -28.48 5.74 -13.01
C THR A 172 -27.52 5.48 -11.85
N ILE A 173 -28.02 5.51 -10.61
CA ILE A 173 -27.19 5.23 -9.42
C ILE A 173 -26.61 3.81 -9.48
N ARG A 174 -27.42 2.81 -9.84
CA ARG A 174 -26.98 1.41 -10.00
C ARG A 174 -25.91 1.25 -11.08
N ILE A 175 -26.09 1.90 -12.23
CA ILE A 175 -25.11 1.87 -13.33
C ILE A 175 -23.79 2.50 -12.85
N PHE A 176 -23.86 3.64 -12.16
CA PHE A 176 -22.68 4.33 -11.68
C PHE A 176 -21.90 3.52 -10.62
N LEU A 177 -22.61 2.86 -9.69
CA LEU A 177 -21.99 1.94 -8.73
C LEU A 177 -21.34 0.73 -9.40
N SER A 178 -21.99 0.18 -10.43
CA SER A 178 -21.42 -0.91 -11.23
C SER A 178 -20.15 -0.45 -11.97
N ALA A 179 -20.15 0.76 -12.55
CA ALA A 179 -18.96 1.33 -13.17
C ALA A 179 -17.82 1.56 -12.17
N ILE A 180 -18.09 2.05 -10.96
CA ILE A 180 -17.09 2.16 -9.90
C ILE A 180 -16.52 0.79 -9.52
N ALA A 181 -17.40 -0.21 -9.36
CA ALA A 181 -16.97 -1.57 -9.07
C ALA A 181 -16.07 -2.13 -10.18
N PHE A 182 -16.39 -1.86 -11.45
CA PHE A 182 -15.56 -2.24 -12.58
C PHE A 182 -14.16 -1.62 -12.48
N LEU A 183 -14.07 -0.31 -12.25
CA LEU A 183 -12.81 0.41 -12.10
C LEU A 183 -11.97 -0.15 -10.92
N PHE A 184 -12.60 -0.49 -9.81
CA PHE A 184 -11.89 -1.08 -8.67
C PHE A 184 -11.41 -2.50 -8.96
N ILE A 185 -12.19 -3.33 -9.64
CA ILE A 185 -11.78 -4.70 -9.97
C ILE A 185 -10.62 -4.69 -10.97
N ILE A 186 -10.69 -3.90 -12.05
CA ILE A 186 -9.59 -3.85 -13.02
C ILE A 186 -8.30 -3.32 -12.38
N THR A 187 -8.41 -2.35 -11.46
CA THR A 187 -7.25 -1.82 -10.75
C THR A 187 -6.64 -2.88 -9.82
N ASN A 188 -7.46 -3.65 -9.10
CA ASN A 188 -6.97 -4.73 -8.24
C ASN A 188 -6.30 -5.86 -9.05
N ILE A 189 -6.86 -6.25 -10.19
CA ILE A 189 -6.25 -7.23 -11.10
C ILE A 189 -4.90 -6.71 -11.60
N SER A 190 -4.87 -5.46 -12.07
CA SER A 190 -3.64 -4.79 -12.51
C SER A 190 -2.55 -4.82 -11.44
N VAL A 191 -2.88 -4.50 -10.18
CA VAL A 191 -1.94 -4.55 -9.06
C VAL A 191 -1.45 -5.98 -8.78
N LYS A 192 -2.34 -6.98 -8.82
CA LYS A 192 -1.97 -8.40 -8.69
C LYS A 192 -0.94 -8.78 -9.77
N ASP A 193 -1.19 -8.43 -11.02
CA ASP A 193 -0.30 -8.79 -12.13
C ASP A 193 1.03 -8.07 -12.04
N SER A 194 1.03 -6.80 -11.62
CA SER A 194 2.26 -6.08 -11.33
C SER A 194 3.07 -6.72 -10.19
N TRP A 195 2.43 -7.32 -9.18
CA TRP A 195 3.14 -8.06 -8.11
C TRP A 195 3.75 -9.36 -8.63
N ILE A 196 3.02 -10.09 -9.49
CA ILE A 196 3.54 -11.29 -10.15
C ILE A 196 4.74 -10.91 -11.02
N TYR A 197 4.65 -9.80 -11.75
CA TYR A 197 5.73 -9.28 -12.57
C TYR A 197 6.94 -8.86 -11.73
N ALA A 198 6.75 -8.10 -10.64
CA ALA A 198 7.83 -7.72 -9.71
C ALA A 198 8.56 -8.94 -9.16
N THR A 199 7.82 -10.00 -8.82
CA THR A 199 8.40 -11.26 -8.33
C THR A 199 9.25 -11.94 -9.40
N LYS A 200 8.77 -12.01 -10.64
CA LYS A 200 9.53 -12.54 -11.77
C LYS A 200 10.80 -11.72 -12.03
N PHE A 201 10.68 -10.39 -12.02
CA PHE A 201 11.80 -9.47 -12.18
C PHE A 201 12.87 -9.68 -11.09
N ASN A 202 12.48 -9.72 -9.82
CA ASN A 202 13.42 -9.95 -8.72
C ASN A 202 14.13 -11.30 -8.83
N ASN A 203 13.41 -12.36 -9.21
CA ASN A 203 14.01 -13.68 -9.44
C ASN A 203 14.97 -13.66 -10.63
N GLU A 204 14.63 -12.99 -11.72
CA GLU A 204 15.55 -12.86 -12.85
C GLU A 204 16.81 -12.09 -12.45
N LEU A 205 16.64 -10.95 -11.76
CA LEU A 205 17.72 -10.11 -11.26
C LEU A 205 18.68 -10.92 -10.37
N PHE A 206 18.17 -11.61 -9.35
CA PHE A 206 18.99 -12.41 -8.44
C PHE A 206 19.53 -13.69 -9.09
N GLY A 207 18.81 -14.28 -10.04
CA GLY A 207 19.30 -15.40 -10.84
C GLY A 207 20.51 -15.01 -11.67
N LYS A 208 20.47 -13.86 -12.34
CA LYS A 208 21.62 -13.31 -13.07
C LYS A 208 22.77 -12.93 -12.14
N LEU A 209 22.47 -12.42 -10.94
CA LEU A 209 23.50 -12.16 -9.93
C LEU A 209 24.20 -13.46 -9.51
N SER A 210 23.43 -14.51 -9.24
CA SER A 210 23.95 -15.85 -8.87
C SER A 210 24.90 -16.40 -9.94
N THR A 211 24.54 -16.29 -11.22
CA THR A 211 25.42 -16.67 -12.33
C THR A 211 26.71 -15.83 -12.33
N ALA A 212 26.59 -14.50 -12.24
CA ALA A 212 27.75 -13.61 -12.28
C ALA A 212 28.69 -13.82 -11.08
N LEU A 213 28.16 -14.16 -9.89
CA LEU A 213 28.99 -14.46 -8.72
C LEU A 213 29.83 -15.72 -8.92
N LYS A 214 29.25 -16.76 -9.51
CA LYS A 214 29.96 -18.00 -9.84
C LYS A 214 31.04 -17.76 -10.89
N GLU A 215 30.73 -16.99 -11.94
CA GLU A 215 31.68 -16.63 -13.00
C GLU A 215 32.87 -15.81 -12.50
N ASN A 216 32.67 -14.97 -11.47
CA ASN A 216 33.71 -14.12 -10.89
C ASN A 216 34.34 -14.72 -9.61
N HIS A 217 34.01 -15.97 -9.26
CA HIS A 217 34.49 -16.65 -8.05
C HIS A 217 34.31 -15.87 -6.74
N ILE A 218 33.16 -15.20 -6.60
CA ILE A 218 32.82 -14.41 -5.40
C ILE A 218 31.94 -15.27 -4.48
N GLU A 219 32.52 -15.73 -3.38
CA GLU A 219 31.85 -16.67 -2.46
C GLU A 219 31.34 -16.00 -1.18
N SER A 220 31.87 -14.83 -0.82
CA SER A 220 31.45 -14.10 0.40
C SER A 220 31.64 -12.58 0.27
N GLY A 221 30.89 -11.84 1.09
CA GLY A 221 31.03 -10.39 1.23
C GLY A 221 29.72 -9.63 1.06
N VAL A 222 29.84 -8.30 1.04
CA VAL A 222 28.72 -7.38 0.81
C VAL A 222 28.79 -6.91 -0.64
N ILE A 223 27.71 -7.18 -1.37
CA ILE A 223 27.54 -6.82 -2.78
C ILE A 223 26.55 -5.67 -2.86
N CYS A 224 26.91 -4.63 -3.61
CA CYS A 224 25.98 -3.59 -4.00
C CYS A 224 25.44 -3.91 -5.39
N LEU A 225 24.11 -3.98 -5.49
CA LEU A 225 23.42 -4.15 -6.73
C LEU A 225 22.86 -2.80 -7.20
N GLU A 226 23.33 -2.37 -8.36
CA GLU A 226 22.83 -1.20 -9.07
C GLU A 226 21.96 -1.64 -10.23
N TYR A 227 20.78 -1.05 -10.32
CA TYR A 227 19.91 -1.18 -11.48
C TYR A 227 19.04 0.08 -11.56
N GLY A 228 18.48 0.34 -12.74
CA GLY A 228 17.63 1.50 -13.03
C GLY A 228 16.28 1.52 -12.30
N MET A 229 16.22 1.18 -11.01
CA MET A 229 15.00 1.01 -10.21
C MET A 229 13.99 2.16 -10.40
N SER A 230 14.45 3.40 -10.32
CA SER A 230 13.58 4.57 -10.46
C SER A 230 13.00 4.72 -11.87
N GLU A 231 13.76 4.33 -12.89
CA GLU A 231 13.31 4.34 -14.28
C GLU A 231 12.34 3.18 -14.51
N GLU A 232 12.71 1.99 -14.07
CA GLU A 232 11.93 0.75 -14.14
C GLU A 232 10.52 0.95 -13.55
N LEU A 233 10.41 1.55 -12.36
CA LEU A 233 9.12 1.82 -11.71
C LEU A 233 8.30 2.92 -12.41
N LYS A 234 8.94 3.84 -13.13
CA LYS A 234 8.26 4.96 -13.79
C LYS A 234 7.79 4.60 -15.20
N SER A 235 8.63 3.90 -15.97
CA SER A 235 8.44 3.69 -17.41
C SER A 235 7.86 2.32 -17.75
N ASN A 236 8.04 1.31 -16.90
CA ASN A 236 7.60 -0.05 -17.23
C ASN A 236 6.06 -0.16 -17.17
N PRO A 237 5.40 -0.50 -18.29
CA PRO A 237 3.94 -0.57 -18.37
C PRO A 237 3.34 -1.79 -17.66
N ASN A 238 4.17 -2.67 -17.08
CA ASN A 238 3.73 -3.78 -16.25
C ASN A 238 3.55 -3.38 -14.78
N PHE A 239 4.04 -2.19 -14.39
CA PHE A 239 3.85 -1.65 -13.04
C PHE A 239 2.67 -0.67 -12.98
N THR A 240 1.70 -1.04 -12.16
CA THR A 240 0.51 -0.22 -11.89
C THR A 240 0.86 0.88 -10.91
N LEU A 241 1.74 0.61 -9.96
CA LEU A 241 1.99 1.42 -8.78
C LEU A 241 3.51 1.49 -8.51
N ARG A 242 3.92 1.38 -7.24
CA ARG A 242 5.32 1.10 -6.85
C ARG A 242 5.37 -0.28 -6.20
N GLU A 243 5.47 -1.27 -7.05
CA GLU A 243 5.52 -2.68 -6.68
C GLU A 243 6.86 -3.05 -6.01
N PRO A 244 6.88 -4.14 -5.22
CA PRO A 244 8.04 -4.50 -4.40
C PRO A 244 9.15 -5.13 -5.26
N ILE A 245 9.85 -4.31 -6.04
CA ILE A 245 11.15 -4.67 -6.61
C ILE A 245 12.24 -4.40 -5.58
N PHE A 246 13.33 -5.19 -5.64
CA PHE A 246 14.37 -5.22 -4.61
C PHE A 246 14.95 -3.81 -4.31
N TYR A 247 14.67 -3.29 -3.11
CA TYR A 247 15.12 -1.96 -2.70
C TYR A 247 15.86 -1.97 -1.38
N LYS A 248 15.42 -2.78 -0.41
CA LYS A 248 15.97 -2.75 0.95
C LYS A 248 16.81 -3.98 1.24
N ALA A 249 17.89 -3.79 2.01
CA ALA A 249 18.77 -4.88 2.44
C ALA A 249 18.02 -6.03 3.14
N TRP A 250 16.96 -5.74 3.90
CA TRP A 250 16.17 -6.78 4.59
C TRP A 250 15.38 -7.70 3.64
N GLU A 251 15.17 -7.30 2.38
CA GLU A 251 14.51 -8.12 1.35
C GLU A 251 15.49 -9.15 0.75
N SER A 252 16.81 -8.89 0.84
CA SER A 252 17.86 -9.69 0.22
C SER A 252 17.91 -11.15 0.67
N PRO A 253 17.84 -11.50 1.98
CA PRO A 253 18.06 -12.89 2.40
C PRO A 253 17.13 -13.90 1.75
N GLN A 254 15.85 -13.54 1.57
CA GLN A 254 14.87 -14.41 0.92
C GLN A 254 15.15 -14.52 -0.58
N LEU A 255 15.44 -13.41 -1.24
CA LEU A 255 15.76 -13.39 -2.67
C LEU A 255 17.06 -14.15 -2.99
N CYS A 256 18.08 -14.04 -2.13
CA CYS A 256 19.31 -14.83 -2.22
C CYS A 256 19.00 -16.33 -2.15
N ARG A 257 18.30 -16.79 -1.10
CA ARG A 257 17.95 -18.20 -0.91
C ARG A 257 17.18 -18.77 -2.10
N MET A 258 16.19 -18.04 -2.59
CA MET A 258 15.35 -18.46 -3.72
C MET A 258 16.15 -18.62 -5.03
N ASN A 259 17.30 -17.95 -5.14
CA ASN A 259 18.14 -17.95 -6.35
C ASN A 259 19.50 -18.66 -6.13
N GLY A 260 19.60 -19.48 -5.08
CA GLY A 260 20.78 -20.31 -4.81
C GLY A 260 22.03 -19.54 -4.34
N ILE A 261 21.85 -18.37 -3.75
CA ILE A 261 22.90 -17.57 -3.11
C ILE A 261 22.77 -17.78 -1.59
N ASP A 262 23.86 -18.11 -0.91
CA ASP A 262 23.86 -18.25 0.55
C ASP A 262 23.82 -16.86 1.22
N PRO A 263 22.72 -16.48 1.89
CA PRO A 263 22.60 -15.16 2.52
C PRO A 263 23.49 -14.98 3.76
N LEU A 264 24.08 -16.07 4.31
CA LEU A 264 25.03 -15.99 5.42
C LEU A 264 26.42 -15.57 4.94
N GLN A 265 26.78 -15.94 3.71
CA GLN A 265 28.06 -15.62 3.10
C GLN A 265 27.99 -14.33 2.30
N ILE A 266 26.88 -14.13 1.58
CA ILE A 266 26.69 -13.03 0.63
C ILE A 266 25.50 -12.18 1.05
N ARG A 267 25.78 -10.93 1.39
CA ARG A 267 24.76 -9.92 1.64
C ARG A 267 24.63 -9.04 0.41
N VAL A 268 23.42 -8.91 -0.12
CA VAL A 268 23.14 -8.01 -1.26
C VAL A 268 22.41 -6.78 -0.74
N ASP A 269 22.99 -5.62 -0.97
CA ASP A 269 22.37 -4.33 -0.70
C ASP A 269 22.07 -3.64 -2.04
N ASN A 270 21.02 -2.82 -2.08
CA ASN A 270 20.80 -1.92 -3.20
C ASN A 270 21.71 -0.70 -3.05
N ILE A 271 22.32 -0.21 -4.13
CA ILE A 271 23.23 0.95 -4.08
C ILE A 271 22.59 2.22 -3.49
N TYR A 272 21.26 2.36 -3.59
CA TYR A 272 20.51 3.46 -3.00
C TYR A 272 20.35 3.35 -1.48
N ASP A 273 20.45 2.14 -0.92
CA ASP A 273 20.33 1.87 0.53
C ASP A 273 21.71 1.84 1.20
N ASN A 274 22.72 1.31 0.51
CA ASN A 274 24.11 1.30 0.94
C ASN A 274 25.02 1.43 -0.30
N SER A 275 25.90 2.42 -0.31
CA SER A 275 26.84 2.66 -1.42
C SER A 275 28.28 2.19 -1.14
N GLY A 276 28.54 1.71 0.08
CA GLY A 276 29.87 1.37 0.59
C GLY A 276 30.36 -0.05 0.31
N CYS A 277 29.74 -0.78 -0.61
CA CYS A 277 30.18 -2.15 -0.92
C CYS A 277 31.48 -2.15 -1.74
N LYS A 278 32.34 -3.13 -1.43
CA LYS A 278 33.60 -3.37 -2.16
C LYS A 278 33.40 -4.04 -3.52
N VAL A 279 32.24 -4.65 -3.72
CA VAL A 279 31.85 -5.36 -4.95
C VAL A 279 30.55 -4.77 -5.44
N LYS A 280 30.55 -4.26 -6.67
CA LYS A 280 29.39 -3.65 -7.31
C LYS A 280 29.00 -4.37 -8.60
N PHE A 281 27.74 -4.76 -8.70
CA PHE A 281 27.16 -5.28 -9.94
C PHE A 281 26.13 -4.30 -10.51
N LEU A 282 26.24 -4.03 -11.80
CA LEU A 282 25.26 -3.28 -12.58
C LEU A 282 24.41 -4.26 -13.39
N TYR A 283 23.09 -4.22 -13.19
CA TYR A 283 22.13 -4.88 -14.06
C TYR A 283 21.67 -3.94 -15.18
N LYS A 284 21.99 -4.29 -16.42
CA LYS A 284 21.59 -3.53 -17.61
C LYS A 284 21.33 -4.47 -18.78
N ASN A 285 20.21 -4.26 -19.49
CA ASN A 285 19.81 -5.03 -20.67
C ASN A 285 19.84 -6.56 -20.45
N GLY A 286 19.33 -7.03 -19.31
CA GLY A 286 19.27 -8.45 -18.97
C GLY A 286 20.61 -9.10 -18.58
N LYS A 287 21.68 -8.31 -18.44
CA LYS A 287 23.02 -8.76 -18.08
C LYS A 287 23.47 -8.15 -16.76
N MET A 288 24.25 -8.93 -16.00
CA MET A 288 24.97 -8.47 -14.81
C MET A 288 26.42 -8.18 -15.17
N ILE A 289 26.88 -6.98 -14.82
CA ILE A 289 28.23 -6.51 -15.14
C ILE A 289 28.92 -6.14 -13.83
N LEU A 290 30.09 -6.73 -13.56
CA LEU A 290 30.92 -6.34 -12.43
C LEU A 290 31.54 -4.95 -12.70
N THR A 291 31.37 -4.02 -11.77
CA THR A 291 31.76 -2.60 -11.93
C THR A 291 32.86 -2.14 -10.96
N LYS A 292 33.41 -3.07 -10.16
CA LYS A 292 34.28 -2.87 -8.97
C LYS A 292 33.50 -2.34 -7.77
#